data_AF-A0A968JIQ1-F1
#
_entry.id   AF-A0A968JIQ1-F1
#
_cell.length_a   1.000
_cell.length_b   1.000
_cell.length_c   1.000
_cell.angle_alpha   90.00
_cell.angle_beta   90.00
_cell.angle_gamma   90.00
#
_symmetry.space_group_name_H-M   'P 1'
#
loop_
_entity.id
_entity.type
_entity.pdbx_description
1 polymer ?
#
loop_
_entity_poly.entity_id
_entity_poly.type
_entity_poly.pdbx_seq_one_letter_code
_entity_poly.pdbx_strand_id
1 'polypeptide(L)'
;MPPVQFSVPTLVKEVKTETQSMFHIQPLFLTYPKVTNKHYGTAMAQYKKTLQNNLQDLMLQREELNYSLWYNFSPALTYSAIDLTIKLGQQVIEGTFGVTTFQMDQLNFVHLPTLQNYMFISEVDIKDKKALKIELEEIVKRKNAGNKEKHK
;
A
#
# COMPACT_ATOMS: atom_id res chain seq x y z
N MET A 1 -12.61 29.94 4.28
CA MET A 1 -11.50 29.03 4.65
C MET A 1 -10.55 28.94 3.47
N PRO A 2 -9.23 29.00 3.67
CA PRO A 2 -8.27 28.75 2.58
C PRO A 2 -8.43 27.31 2.05
N PRO A 3 -8.18 27.06 0.76
CA PRO A 3 -8.24 25.72 0.19
C PRO A 3 -7.17 24.83 0.85
N VAL A 4 -7.59 23.70 1.41
CA VAL A 4 -6.68 22.70 1.98
C VAL A 4 -6.04 21.92 0.83
N GLN A 5 -4.72 21.97 0.72
CA GLN A 5 -3.97 21.17 -0.23
C GLN A 5 -3.60 19.82 0.39
N PHE A 6 -3.95 18.73 -0.28
CA PHE A 6 -3.59 17.38 0.11
C PHE A 6 -2.55 16.81 -0.85
N SER A 7 -1.47 16.26 -0.30
CA SER A 7 -0.52 15.43 -1.05
C SER A 7 -0.77 13.97 -0.72
N VAL A 8 -1.38 13.23 -1.66
CA VAL A 8 -1.75 11.83 -1.46
C VAL A 8 -0.72 10.92 -2.15
N PRO A 9 0.13 10.20 -1.39
CA PRO A 9 0.98 9.17 -1.98
C PRO A 9 0.15 8.17 -2.74
N THR A 10 0.52 7.90 -3.99
CA THR A 10 -0.31 7.15 -4.93
C THR A 10 0.48 6.00 -5.52
N LEU A 11 -0.09 4.79 -5.47
CA LEU A 11 0.44 3.64 -6.16
C LEU A 11 -0.10 3.62 -7.59
N VAL A 12 0.82 3.59 -8.55
CA VAL A 12 0.49 3.39 -9.98
C VAL A 12 1.13 2.09 -10.43
N LYS A 13 0.32 1.19 -10.97
CA LYS A 13 0.77 -0.09 -11.51
C LYS A 13 0.25 -0.26 -12.94
N GLU A 14 1.14 -0.57 -13.87
CA GLU A 14 0.74 -1.11 -15.16
C GLU A 14 0.44 -2.61 -15.00
N VAL A 15 -0.75 -3.03 -15.42
CA VAL A 15 -1.20 -4.42 -15.42
C VAL A 15 -1.40 -4.82 -16.88
N LYS A 16 -0.58 -5.77 -17.33
CA LYS A 16 -0.69 -6.35 -18.66
C LYS A 16 -1.51 -7.62 -18.59
N THR A 17 -2.58 -7.68 -19.37
CA THR A 17 -3.28 -8.93 -19.70
C THR A 17 -2.83 -9.40 -21.08
N GLU A 18 -3.21 -10.60 -21.49
CA GLU A 18 -2.87 -11.14 -22.82
C GLU A 18 -3.32 -10.22 -23.98
N THR A 19 -4.37 -9.44 -23.76
CA THR A 19 -4.99 -8.63 -24.81
C THR A 19 -4.77 -7.13 -24.64
N GLN A 20 -4.51 -6.63 -23.43
CA GLN A 20 -4.51 -5.19 -23.14
C GLN A 20 -3.58 -4.83 -21.98
N SER A 21 -2.99 -3.63 -22.05
CA SER A 21 -2.35 -2.99 -20.89
C SER A 21 -3.28 -1.98 -20.25
N MET A 22 -3.34 -1.97 -18.92
CA MET A 22 -4.16 -1.05 -18.13
C MET A 22 -3.37 -0.48 -16.96
N PHE A 23 -3.66 0.77 -16.60
CA PHE A 23 -3.13 1.43 -15.41
C PHE A 23 -4.09 1.25 -14.25
N HIS A 24 -3.59 0.70 -13.14
CA HIS A 24 -4.26 0.62 -11.86
C HIS A 24 -3.70 1.71 -10.94
N ILE A 25 -4.57 2.59 -10.45
CA ILE A 25 -4.20 3.72 -9.59
C ILE A 25 -5.02 3.63 -8.30
N GLN A 26 -4.34 3.74 -7.15
CA GLN A 26 -4.96 3.77 -5.82
C GLN A 26 -4.07 4.57 -4.85
N PRO A 27 -4.60 5.04 -3.70
CA PRO A 27 -3.75 5.62 -2.66
C PRO A 27 -2.79 4.56 -2.16
N LEU A 28 -1.59 4.98 -1.75
CA LEU A 28 -0.55 4.05 -1.35
C LEU A 28 -0.96 3.26 -0.10
N PHE A 29 -1.48 3.96 0.92
CA PHE A 29 -1.78 3.37 2.22
C PHE A 29 -3.22 2.86 2.36
N LEU A 30 -4.04 2.99 1.32
CA LEU A 30 -5.46 2.64 1.36
C LEU A 30 -5.82 1.67 0.25
N THR A 31 -6.81 0.81 0.51
CA THR A 31 -7.27 -0.17 -0.49
C THR A 31 -8.15 0.49 -1.55
N TYR A 32 -8.83 1.57 -1.17
CA TYR A 32 -9.77 2.31 -2.01
C TYR A 32 -9.56 3.83 -1.85
N PRO A 33 -9.96 4.64 -2.85
CA PRO A 33 -10.54 4.23 -4.14
C PRO A 33 -9.51 3.56 -5.05
N LYS A 34 -9.98 2.72 -5.98
CA LYS A 34 -9.14 2.08 -6.98
C LYS A 34 -9.72 2.33 -8.35
N VAL A 35 -8.89 2.84 -9.26
CA VAL A 35 -9.28 3.17 -10.63
C VAL A 35 -8.42 2.39 -11.61
N THR A 36 -9.08 1.84 -12.63
CA THR A 36 -8.44 1.11 -13.73
C THR A 36 -8.81 1.74 -15.06
N ASN A 37 -7.83 2.08 -15.89
CA ASN A 37 -8.06 2.54 -17.26
C ASN A 37 -6.89 2.19 -18.19
N LYS A 38 -7.15 2.02 -19.49
CA LYS A 38 -6.11 1.84 -20.51
C LYS A 38 -5.20 3.05 -20.66
N HIS A 39 -5.76 4.24 -20.47
CA HIS A 39 -5.03 5.50 -20.63
C HIS A 39 -4.72 6.10 -19.26
N TYR A 40 -3.44 6.29 -18.98
CA TYR A 40 -2.96 6.83 -17.71
C TYR A 40 -3.61 8.18 -17.36
N GLY A 41 -3.69 9.11 -18.32
CA GLY A 41 -4.31 10.42 -18.09
C GLY A 41 -5.77 10.33 -17.66
N THR A 42 -6.54 9.44 -18.28
CA THR A 42 -7.94 9.18 -17.92
C THR A 42 -8.06 8.51 -16.56
N ALA A 43 -7.23 7.51 -16.25
CA ALA A 43 -7.20 6.89 -14.93
C ALA A 43 -6.90 7.93 -13.83
N MET A 44 -5.92 8.81 -14.07
CA MET A 44 -5.53 9.83 -13.11
C MET A 44 -6.63 10.87 -12.90
N ALA A 45 -7.31 11.31 -13.97
CA ALA A 45 -8.43 12.25 -13.87
C ALA A 45 -9.60 11.65 -13.08
N GLN A 46 -9.96 10.39 -13.36
CA GLN A 46 -10.99 9.65 -12.63
C GLN A 46 -10.60 9.47 -11.16
N TYR A 47 -9.36 9.06 -10.89
CA TYR A 47 -8.82 8.87 -9.54
C TYR A 47 -8.89 10.16 -8.71
N LYS A 48 -8.44 11.30 -9.27
CA LYS A 48 -8.52 12.60 -8.60
C LYS A 48 -9.96 12.99 -8.26
N LYS A 49 -10.89 12.81 -9.20
CA LYS A 49 -12.31 13.09 -8.97
C LYS A 49 -12.90 12.23 -7.84
N THR A 50 -12.62 10.92 -7.86
CA THR A 50 -13.11 10.00 -6.82
C THR A 50 -12.51 10.33 -5.46
N LEU A 51 -11.21 10.63 -5.39
CA LEU A 51 -10.57 11.08 -4.16
C LEU A 51 -11.21 12.33 -3.58
N GLN A 52 -11.48 13.33 -4.43
CA GLN A 52 -12.11 14.58 -3.99
C GLN A 52 -13.49 14.34 -3.40
N ASN A 53 -14.30 13.50 -4.06
CA ASN A 53 -15.63 13.15 -3.56
C ASN A 53 -15.53 12.43 -2.20
N ASN A 54 -14.67 11.41 -2.09
CA ASN A 54 -14.48 10.68 -0.84
C ASN A 54 -14.02 11.59 0.30
N LEU A 55 -13.10 12.52 0.04
CA LEU A 55 -12.63 13.47 1.03
C LEU A 55 -13.73 14.44 1.47
N GLN A 56 -14.59 14.89 0.55
CA GLN A 56 -15.75 15.72 0.89
C GLN A 56 -16.72 14.96 1.79
N ASP A 57 -17.04 13.70 1.45
CA ASP A 57 -17.94 12.86 2.24
C ASP A 57 -17.38 12.61 3.66
N LEU A 58 -16.08 12.33 3.77
CA LEU A 58 -15.39 12.15 5.05
C LEU A 58 -15.39 13.41 5.92
N MET A 59 -15.23 14.59 5.33
CA MET A 59 -15.32 15.86 6.08
C MET A 59 -16.71 16.13 6.65
N LEU A 60 -17.76 15.58 6.02
CA LEU A 60 -19.13 15.70 6.51
C LEU A 60 -19.42 14.73 7.67
N GLN A 61 -18.72 13.60 7.73
CA GLN A 61 -18.90 12.56 8.75
C GLN A 61 -17.79 12.65 9.80
N ARG A 62 -18.01 13.42 10.87
CA ARG A 62 -17.03 13.67 11.97
C ARG A 62 -16.45 12.39 12.60
N GLU A 63 -17.16 11.27 12.55
CA GLU A 63 -16.74 9.99 13.13
C GLU A 63 -15.60 9.32 12.33
N GLU A 64 -15.38 9.73 11.07
CA GLU A 64 -14.37 9.16 10.16
C GLU A 64 -13.14 10.06 9.94
N LEU A 65 -13.00 11.15 10.72
CA LEU A 65 -11.88 12.10 10.61
C LEU A 65 -10.49 11.43 10.67
N ASN A 66 -10.35 10.33 11.40
CA ASN A 66 -9.11 9.57 11.47
C ASN A 66 -8.70 8.95 10.12
N TYR A 67 -9.65 8.60 9.25
CA TYR A 67 -9.36 8.11 7.90
C TYR A 67 -8.84 9.22 6.98
N SER A 68 -9.28 10.46 7.20
CA SER A 68 -8.79 11.62 6.43
C SER A 68 -7.29 11.88 6.65
N LEU A 69 -6.76 11.53 7.83
CA LEU A 69 -5.34 11.68 8.16
C LEU A 69 -4.44 10.85 7.25
N TRP A 70 -4.88 9.66 6.84
CA TRP A 70 -4.12 8.81 5.92
C TRP A 70 -3.95 9.43 4.53
N TYR A 71 -4.89 10.26 4.08
CA TYR A 71 -4.76 10.98 2.81
C TYR A 71 -3.74 12.14 2.90
N ASN A 72 -3.48 12.65 4.10
CA ASN A 72 -2.45 13.67 4.33
C ASN A 72 -1.11 13.07 4.82
N PHE A 73 -1.08 11.76 5.08
CA PHE A 73 0.11 11.07 5.53
C PHE A 73 1.08 10.87 4.35
N SER A 74 2.05 11.77 4.23
CA SER A 74 3.03 11.80 3.15
C SER A 74 4.46 11.87 3.70
N PRO A 75 4.95 10.82 4.40
CA PRO A 75 6.31 10.80 4.90
C PRO A 75 7.33 10.73 3.74
N ALA A 76 8.61 10.86 4.04
CA ALA A 76 9.67 10.62 3.05
C ALA A 76 9.73 9.11 2.74
N LEU A 77 9.24 8.74 1.56
CA LEU A 77 9.11 7.34 1.14
C LEU A 77 10.31 6.88 0.31
N THR A 78 10.73 5.64 0.54
CA THR A 78 11.58 4.89 -0.40
C THR A 78 10.78 3.71 -0.94
N TYR A 79 10.70 3.59 -2.27
CA TYR A 79 10.08 2.44 -2.92
C TYR A 79 11.15 1.47 -3.41
N SER A 80 10.90 0.17 -3.25
CA SER A 80 11.74 -0.90 -3.76
C SER A 80 10.89 -2.06 -4.25
N ALA A 81 11.42 -2.78 -5.24
CA ALA A 81 10.86 -4.05 -5.67
C ALA A 81 11.73 -5.17 -5.09
N ILE A 82 11.13 -6.08 -4.33
CA ILE A 82 11.83 -7.17 -3.63
C ILE A 82 11.23 -8.49 -4.07
N ASP A 83 12.07 -9.42 -4.52
CA ASP A 83 11.65 -10.80 -4.77
C ASP A 83 11.48 -11.54 -3.45
N LEU A 84 10.25 -11.96 -3.16
CA LEU A 84 9.89 -12.67 -1.95
C LEU A 84 9.40 -14.06 -2.29
N THR A 85 9.80 -15.04 -1.48
CA THR A 85 9.21 -16.38 -1.45
C THR A 85 8.37 -16.50 -0.19
N ILE A 86 7.05 -16.45 -0.36
CA ILE A 86 6.08 -16.43 0.73
C ILE A 86 5.39 -17.79 0.82
N LYS A 87 5.49 -18.44 1.99
CA LYS A 87 4.73 -19.68 2.26
C LYS A 87 3.38 -19.36 2.91
N LEU A 88 2.30 -19.65 2.19
CA LEU A 88 0.90 -19.53 2.61
C LEU A 88 0.30 -20.92 2.81
N GLY A 89 0.47 -21.48 4.02
CA GLY A 89 0.02 -22.84 4.32
C GLY A 89 0.78 -23.90 3.50
N GLN A 90 0.10 -24.57 2.58
CA GLN A 90 0.70 -25.53 1.65
C GLN A 90 1.16 -24.90 0.33
N GLN A 91 0.75 -23.65 0.05
CA GLN A 91 1.13 -22.94 -1.16
C GLN A 91 2.39 -22.11 -0.94
N VAL A 92 3.23 -22.04 -1.96
CA VAL A 92 4.38 -21.14 -2.03
C VAL A 92 4.06 -20.12 -3.12
N ILE A 93 4.07 -18.84 -2.77
CA ILE A 93 3.96 -17.73 -3.70
C ILE A 93 5.33 -17.11 -3.83
N GLU A 94 5.86 -17.13 -5.05
CA GLU A 94 7.11 -16.46 -5.39
C GLU A 94 6.81 -15.33 -6.36
N GLY A 95 7.46 -14.19 -6.16
CA GLY A 95 7.35 -13.08 -7.09
C GLY A 95 7.96 -11.80 -6.57
N THR A 96 7.94 -10.79 -7.43
CA THR A 96 8.41 -9.45 -7.10
C THR A 96 7.29 -8.64 -6.45
N PHE A 97 7.53 -8.18 -5.23
CA PHE A 97 6.60 -7.35 -4.46
C PHE A 97 7.11 -5.92 -4.37
N GLY A 98 6.21 -4.95 -4.55
CA GLY A 98 6.48 -3.57 -4.22
C GLY A 98 6.48 -3.38 -2.71
N VAL A 99 7.55 -2.80 -2.17
CA VAL A 99 7.74 -2.52 -0.76
C VAL A 99 8.06 -1.03 -0.63
N THR A 100 7.31 -0.35 0.22
CA THR A 100 7.60 1.03 0.59
C THR A 100 8.14 1.08 2.01
N THR A 101 9.21 1.81 2.23
CA THR A 101 9.79 2.04 3.55
C THR A 101 9.83 3.52 3.88
N PHE A 102 9.69 3.85 5.15
CA PHE A 102 9.85 5.21 5.66
C PHE A 102 10.22 5.17 7.14
N GLN A 103 10.81 6.26 7.64
CA GLN A 103 11.18 6.39 9.05
C GLN A 103 10.29 7.46 9.71
N MET A 104 9.80 7.16 10.90
CA MET A 104 9.02 8.09 11.72
C MET A 104 9.35 7.85 13.20
N ASP A 105 9.68 8.91 13.94
CA ASP A 105 10.06 8.84 15.36
C ASP A 105 11.12 7.76 15.65
N GLN A 106 12.17 7.70 14.82
CA GLN A 106 13.26 6.71 14.88
C GLN A 106 12.85 5.25 14.60
N LEU A 107 11.57 4.99 14.32
CA LEU A 107 11.07 3.68 13.95
C LEU A 107 11.10 3.50 12.42
N ASN A 108 11.49 2.31 12.00
CA ASN A 108 11.51 1.92 10.59
C ASN A 108 10.18 1.26 10.23
N PHE A 109 9.41 1.87 9.34
CA PHE A 109 8.17 1.28 8.84
C PHE A 109 8.39 0.63 7.49
N VAL A 110 7.77 -0.53 7.32
CA VAL A 110 7.75 -1.29 6.08
C VAL A 110 6.31 -1.55 5.71
N HIS A 111 5.97 -1.25 4.45
CA HIS A 111 4.62 -1.32 3.92
C HIS A 111 4.58 -2.10 2.61
N LEU A 112 3.61 -3.03 2.51
CA LEU A 112 3.35 -3.87 1.35
C LEU A 112 1.96 -3.54 0.79
N PRO A 113 1.86 -2.66 -0.21
CA PRO A 113 0.57 -2.24 -0.76
C PRO A 113 -0.23 -3.42 -1.36
N THR A 114 0.47 -4.38 -1.97
CA THR A 114 -0.16 -5.53 -2.65
C THR A 114 -0.61 -6.63 -1.69
N LEU A 115 -0.19 -6.58 -0.41
CA LEU A 115 -0.57 -7.54 0.62
C LEU A 115 -1.58 -6.90 1.58
N GLN A 116 -2.73 -6.49 1.04
CA GLN A 116 -3.81 -5.83 1.81
C GLN A 116 -3.32 -4.63 2.64
N ASN A 117 -2.41 -3.81 2.07
CA ASN A 117 -1.78 -2.69 2.75
C ASN A 117 -1.12 -3.05 4.08
N TYR A 118 -0.55 -4.25 4.18
CA TYR A 118 0.13 -4.67 5.39
C TYR A 118 1.31 -3.76 5.72
N MET A 119 1.38 -3.30 6.97
CA MET A 119 2.43 -2.43 7.49
C MET A 119 2.91 -2.98 8.83
N PHE A 120 4.21 -2.89 9.07
CA PHE A 120 4.83 -3.25 10.35
C PHE A 120 6.06 -2.39 10.62
N ILE A 121 6.52 -2.41 11.87
CA ILE A 121 7.78 -1.81 12.30
C ILE A 121 8.88 -2.85 12.13
N SER A 122 9.89 -2.53 11.34
CA SER A 122 11.06 -3.36 11.10
C SER A 122 12.07 -3.19 12.22
N GLU A 123 12.62 -4.31 12.68
CA GLU A 123 13.69 -4.35 13.67
C GLU A 123 15.08 -4.23 13.02
N VAL A 124 15.14 -4.29 11.69
CA VAL A 124 16.38 -4.15 10.92
C VAL A 124 16.50 -2.77 10.27
N ASP A 125 17.69 -2.46 9.78
CA ASP A 125 17.89 -1.26 8.96
C ASP A 125 17.21 -1.46 7.59
N ILE A 126 16.28 -0.57 7.25
CA ILE A 126 15.58 -0.55 5.95
C ILE A 126 16.51 -0.37 4.74
N LYS A 127 17.76 0.08 4.96
CA LYS A 127 18.80 0.15 3.93
C LYS A 127 19.46 -1.20 3.67
N ASP A 128 19.45 -2.12 4.65
CA ASP A 128 19.91 -3.49 4.46
C ASP A 128 18.81 -4.32 3.80
N LYS A 129 18.84 -4.31 2.45
CA LYS A 129 17.86 -5.05 1.63
C LYS A 129 17.84 -6.55 1.92
N LYS A 130 18.97 -7.14 2.32
CA LYS A 130 19.06 -8.58 2.57
C LYS A 130 18.40 -8.92 3.90
N ALA A 131 18.73 -8.17 4.96
CA ALA A 131 18.09 -8.33 6.27
C ALA A 131 16.58 -8.07 6.17
N LEU A 132 16.19 -7.00 5.48
CA LEU A 132 14.79 -6.65 5.26
C LEU A 132 14.01 -7.75 4.53
N LYS A 133 14.59 -8.36 3.49
CA LYS A 133 13.98 -9.49 2.79
C LYS A 133 13.71 -10.68 3.73
N ILE A 134 14.70 -11.05 4.55
CA ILE A 134 14.57 -12.18 5.50
C ILE A 134 13.45 -11.89 6.50
N GLU A 135 13.46 -10.70 7.11
CA GLU A 135 12.43 -10.29 8.07
C GLU A 135 11.03 -10.30 7.45
N LEU A 136 10.90 -9.79 6.21
CA LEU A 136 9.63 -9.80 5.45
C LEU A 136 9.06 -11.21 5.28
N GLU A 137 9.88 -12.15 4.83
CA GLU A 137 9.46 -13.54 4.62
C GLU A 137 9.03 -14.19 5.94
N GLU A 138 9.73 -13.91 7.04
CA GLU A 138 9.38 -14.41 8.37
C GLU A 138 8.09 -13.83 8.94
N ILE A 139 7.90 -12.52 8.83
CA ILE A 139 6.71 -11.83 9.33
C ILE A 139 5.47 -12.29 8.57
N VAL A 140 5.54 -12.37 7.24
CA VAL A 140 4.42 -12.85 6.44
C VAL A 140 4.10 -14.31 6.80
N LYS A 141 5.12 -15.16 6.99
CA LYS A 141 4.92 -16.55 7.46
C LYS A 141 4.21 -16.60 8.82
N ARG A 142 4.60 -15.77 9.79
CA ARG A 142 3.98 -15.70 11.13
C ARG A 142 2.52 -15.29 11.07
N LYS A 143 2.20 -14.22 10.32
CA LYS A 143 0.82 -13.74 10.14
C LYS A 143 -0.10 -14.83 9.58
N ASN A 144 0.40 -15.62 8.64
CA ASN A 144 -0.37 -16.72 8.03
C ASN A 144 -0.58 -17.92 8.97
N ALA A 145 0.33 -18.16 9.91
CA ALA A 145 0.18 -19.21 10.91
C ALA A 145 -0.91 -18.86 11.93
N GLY A 146 -0.95 -17.62 12.42
CA GLY A 146 -1.92 -17.16 13.42
C GLY A 146 -3.38 -17.13 12.94
N ASN A 147 -3.62 -17.00 11.63
CA ASN A 147 -4.99 -17.05 11.07
C ASN A 147 -5.61 -18.46 11.06
N LYS A 148 -4.82 -19.53 11.26
CA LYS A 148 -5.35 -20.91 11.29
C LYS A 148 -6.03 -21.28 12.61
N GLU A 149 -5.75 -20.57 13.70
CA GLU A 149 -6.32 -20.88 15.03
C GLU A 149 -7.69 -20.25 15.26
N LYS A 150 -8.13 -19.31 14.42
CA LYS A 150 -9.40 -18.57 14.60
C LYS A 150 -10.61 -19.17 13.85
N HIS A 151 -10.45 -20.34 13.22
CA HIS A 151 -11.52 -21.00 12.45
C HIS A 151 -11.76 -22.47 12.88
N LYS A 152 -11.51 -22.79 14.15
CA LYS A 152 -11.94 -24.06 14.76
C LYS A 152 -13.07 -23.85 15.75
#